data_AF-A5VJF2-F1
#
_entry.id   AF-A5VJF2-F1
#
_cell.length_a   1.000
_cell.length_b   1.000
_cell.length_c   1.000
_cell.angle_alpha   90.00
_cell.angle_beta   90.00
_cell.angle_gamma   90.00
#
_symmetry.space_group_name_H-M   'P 1'
#
loop_
_entity.id
_entity.type
_entity.pdbx_description
1 polymer ?
#
loop_
_entity_poly.entity_id
_entity_poly.type
_entity_poly.pdbx_seq_one_letter_code
_entity_poly.pdbx_strand_id
1 'polypeptide(L)'
;MNKGFKIMLAVGLAGVSLATTTVVVNTNSSNITVVQASKRSRINKAVSIMQEEYGDSADVYYDKENDVIAIKPTDEEFEDEMIAVLDGDESEHDWNKLTKSIDDLSETIYDDCHIKTPIAIVNPENTDKVLYMSYDGESLYDVMHDDNN
;
A
#
# COMPACT_ATOMS: atom_id res chain seq x y z
N MET A 1 28.58 -40.61 12.37
CA MET A 1 28.14 -40.88 10.97
C MET A 1 27.98 -39.54 10.27
N ASN A 2 28.88 -39.23 9.33
CA ASN A 2 28.84 -38.02 8.50
C ASN A 2 27.70 -38.10 7.47
N LYS A 3 26.95 -37.02 7.29
CA LYS A 3 26.39 -36.65 5.97
C LYS A 3 26.61 -35.15 5.78
N GLY A 4 27.33 -34.84 4.71
CA GLY A 4 28.18 -33.67 4.59
C GLY A 4 27.47 -32.34 4.38
N PHE A 5 28.09 -31.30 4.94
CA PHE A 5 27.89 -29.91 4.54
C PHE A 5 28.39 -29.74 3.10
N LYS A 6 27.52 -29.24 2.21
CA LYS A 6 27.93 -28.78 0.88
C LYS A 6 27.91 -27.25 0.88
N ILE A 7 29.09 -26.65 0.94
CA ILE A 7 29.29 -25.23 0.71
C ILE A 7 29.44 -25.05 -0.79
N MET A 8 28.47 -24.42 -1.45
CA MET A 8 28.56 -24.06 -2.85
C MET A 8 29.09 -22.62 -2.93
N LEU A 9 30.39 -22.46 -3.17
CA LEU A 9 30.96 -21.17 -3.57
C LEU A 9 30.63 -20.94 -5.06
N ALA A 10 29.78 -19.96 -5.35
CA ALA A 10 29.68 -19.42 -6.69
C ALA A 10 30.87 -18.48 -6.93
N VAL A 11 31.78 -18.88 -7.81
CA VAL A 11 32.85 -18.01 -8.32
C VAL A 11 32.57 -17.76 -9.79
N GLY A 12 32.18 -16.54 -10.13
CA GLY A 12 32.01 -16.07 -11.49
C GLY A 12 32.56 -14.64 -11.62
N LEU A 13 33.71 -14.53 -12.29
CA LEU A 13 34.46 -13.32 -12.62
C LEU A 13 33.64 -12.42 -13.58
N ALA A 14 33.66 -11.09 -13.57
CA ALA A 14 34.72 -10.15 -13.23
C ALA A 14 34.15 -8.78 -12.83
N GLY A 15 34.82 -8.10 -11.90
CA GLY A 15 34.63 -6.67 -11.61
C GLY A 15 33.72 -6.39 -10.42
N VAL A 16 34.30 -5.69 -9.42
CA VAL A 16 33.69 -5.00 -8.26
C VAL A 16 33.13 -5.80 -7.07
N SER A 17 33.98 -5.83 -6.03
CA SER A 17 33.70 -5.65 -4.59
C SER A 17 32.89 -6.68 -3.78
N LEU A 18 33.66 -7.49 -3.06
CA LEU A 18 33.45 -8.04 -1.71
C LEU A 18 32.16 -7.62 -0.96
N ALA A 19 31.22 -8.55 -0.88
CA ALA A 19 30.45 -8.82 0.33
C ALA A 19 30.00 -10.28 0.31
N THR A 20 30.78 -11.17 0.94
CA THR A 20 30.37 -12.55 1.17
C THR A 20 29.18 -12.56 2.13
N THR A 21 27.97 -12.49 1.60
CA THR A 21 26.75 -12.67 2.39
C THR A 21 26.66 -14.15 2.76
N THR A 22 26.97 -14.45 4.02
CA THR A 22 26.78 -15.79 4.56
C THR A 22 25.29 -15.96 4.85
N VAL A 23 24.56 -16.64 3.96
CA VAL A 23 23.15 -16.95 4.21
C VAL A 23 23.08 -18.18 5.12
N VAL A 24 22.88 -17.95 6.43
CA VAL A 24 22.50 -19.01 7.36
C VAL A 24 21.00 -19.27 7.17
N VAL A 25 20.67 -20.33 6.43
CA VAL A 25 19.28 -20.74 6.18
C VAL A 25 18.77 -21.52 7.40
N ASN A 26 18.03 -20.85 8.29
CA ASN A 26 17.14 -21.51 9.24
C ASN A 26 15.76 -21.62 8.58
N THR A 27 15.42 -22.83 8.12
CA THR A 27 14.44 -23.11 7.06
C THR A 27 12.99 -22.65 7.33
N ASN A 28 12.64 -22.29 8.58
CA ASN A 28 11.36 -21.67 8.92
C ASN A 28 11.38 -20.13 8.94
N SER A 29 12.48 -19.51 9.37
CA SER A 29 12.57 -18.05 9.47
C SER A 29 12.94 -17.40 8.13
N SER A 30 13.79 -18.04 7.33
CA SER A 30 14.28 -17.48 6.07
C SER A 30 13.19 -17.34 5.00
N ASN A 31 12.22 -18.27 4.94
CA ASN A 31 11.11 -18.17 3.99
C ASN A 31 10.18 -16.99 4.32
N ILE A 32 9.90 -16.77 5.61
CA ILE A 32 9.05 -15.67 6.07
C ILE A 32 9.72 -14.31 5.76
N THR A 33 11.01 -14.17 6.07
CA THR A 33 11.76 -12.93 5.82
C THR A 33 11.82 -12.58 4.33
N VAL A 34 12.00 -13.57 3.44
CA VAL A 34 12.05 -13.35 1.98
C VAL A 34 10.68 -12.94 1.43
N VAL A 35 9.60 -13.59 1.88
CA VAL A 35 8.23 -13.24 1.47
C VAL A 35 7.84 -11.84 1.94
N GLN A 36 8.19 -11.46 3.17
CA GLN A 36 7.94 -10.12 3.70
C GLN A 36 8.75 -9.04 2.97
N ALA A 37 10.03 -9.29 2.67
CA ALA A 37 10.84 -8.37 1.88
C ALA A 37 10.27 -8.18 0.46
N SER A 38 9.76 -9.26 -0.15
CA SER A 38 9.09 -9.22 -1.44
C SER A 38 7.77 -8.44 -1.38
N LYS A 39 6.89 -8.71 -0.40
CA LYS A 39 5.64 -7.94 -0.19
C LYS A 39 5.95 -6.45 -0.01
N ARG A 40 6.88 -6.11 0.90
CA ARG A 40 7.27 -4.72 1.17
C ARG A 40 7.83 -4.01 -0.06
N SER A 41 8.64 -4.69 -0.87
CA SER A 41 9.16 -4.11 -2.11
C SER A 41 8.05 -3.75 -3.10
N ARG A 42 7.00 -4.56 -3.17
CA ARG A 42 5.87 -4.36 -4.08
C ARG A 42 4.92 -3.28 -3.56
N ILE A 43 4.71 -3.22 -2.25
CA ILE A 43 4.00 -2.12 -1.58
C ILE A 43 4.72 -0.80 -1.82
N ASN A 44 6.04 -0.75 -1.63
CA ASN A 44 6.81 0.47 -1.90
C ASN A 44 6.66 0.92 -3.37
N LYS A 45 6.65 -0.02 -4.33
CA LYS A 45 6.40 0.28 -5.74
C LYS A 45 5.00 0.88 -5.94
N ALA A 46 3.97 0.28 -5.33
CA ALA A 46 2.60 0.78 -5.40
C ALA A 46 2.47 2.19 -4.82
N VAL A 47 3.04 2.42 -3.63
CA VAL A 47 3.09 3.75 -2.99
C VAL A 47 3.78 4.75 -3.92
N SER A 48 4.91 4.41 -4.54
CA SER A 48 5.59 5.31 -5.47
C SER A 48 4.74 5.66 -6.71
N ILE A 49 4.04 4.68 -7.29
CA ILE A 49 3.12 4.93 -8.41
C ILE A 49 2.03 5.91 -7.97
N MET A 50 1.41 5.66 -6.83
CA MET A 50 0.34 6.53 -6.32
C MET A 50 0.84 7.92 -5.94
N GLN A 51 2.04 8.04 -5.36
CA GLN A 51 2.66 9.35 -5.10
C GLN A 51 2.91 10.15 -6.39
N GLU A 52 3.23 9.48 -7.50
CA GLU A 52 3.38 10.13 -8.80
C GLU A 52 2.02 10.60 -9.36
N GLU A 53 0.95 9.81 -9.18
CA GLU A 53 -0.41 10.16 -9.63
C GLU A 53 -1.03 11.29 -8.81
N TYR A 54 -0.89 11.28 -7.49
CA TYR A 54 -1.45 12.32 -6.60
C TYR A 54 -0.59 13.57 -6.49
N GLY A 55 0.72 13.48 -6.75
CA GLY A 55 1.62 14.64 -6.69
C GLY A 55 1.52 15.40 -5.36
N ASP A 56 1.21 16.69 -5.43
CA ASP A 56 1.07 17.57 -4.25
C ASP A 56 -0.36 17.57 -3.68
N SER A 57 -1.31 16.87 -4.31
CA SER A 57 -2.71 16.81 -3.88
C SER A 57 -2.94 15.92 -2.66
N ALA A 58 -2.12 14.89 -2.48
CA ALA A 58 -2.21 14.02 -1.32
C ALA A 58 -0.85 13.43 -0.94
N ASP A 59 -0.65 13.24 0.36
CA ASP A 59 0.41 12.40 0.90
C ASP A 59 -0.04 10.94 0.88
N VAL A 60 0.64 10.12 0.08
CA VAL A 60 0.38 8.68 -0.02
C VAL A 60 1.46 7.92 0.72
N TYR A 61 1.06 7.08 1.68
CA TYR A 61 1.98 6.31 2.50
C TYR A 61 1.44 4.93 2.86
N TYR A 62 2.34 4.01 3.19
CA TYR A 62 1.95 2.70 3.71
C TYR A 62 1.91 2.72 5.24
N ASP A 63 0.71 2.56 5.79
CA ASP A 63 0.49 2.30 7.20
C ASP A 63 0.75 0.82 7.50
N LYS A 64 1.87 0.57 8.16
CA LYS A 64 2.33 -0.78 8.51
C LYS A 64 1.53 -1.39 9.67
N GLU A 65 0.94 -0.57 10.52
CA GLU A 65 0.20 -1.04 11.70
C GLU A 65 -1.14 -1.62 11.25
N ASN A 66 -1.78 -0.96 10.29
CA ASN A 66 -3.08 -1.36 9.74
C ASN A 66 -2.99 -2.15 8.42
N ASP A 67 -1.79 -2.33 7.85
CA ASP A 67 -1.53 -3.01 6.56
C ASP A 67 -2.35 -2.41 5.39
N VAL A 68 -2.40 -1.08 5.30
CA VAL A 68 -3.17 -0.30 4.32
C VAL A 68 -2.29 0.76 3.65
N ILE A 69 -2.54 1.05 2.38
CA ILE A 69 -1.98 2.23 1.72
C ILE A 69 -2.95 3.39 1.94
N ALA A 70 -2.55 4.38 2.71
CA ALA A 70 -3.35 5.54 3.04
C ALA A 70 -3.07 6.70 2.08
N ILE A 71 -4.12 7.37 1.67
CA ILE A 71 -4.13 8.62 0.91
C ILE A 71 -4.65 9.69 1.88
N LYS A 72 -3.78 10.61 2.26
CA LYS A 72 -4.14 11.76 3.06
C LYS A 72 -4.17 13.00 2.16
N PRO A 73 -5.34 13.60 1.91
CA PRO A 73 -5.42 14.87 1.20
C PRO A 73 -4.51 15.93 1.83
N THR A 74 -3.89 16.75 0.99
CA THR A 74 -3.00 17.85 1.39
C THR A 74 -3.24 19.14 0.63
N ASP A 75 -3.91 19.09 -0.51
CA ASP A 75 -4.37 20.30 -1.18
C ASP A 75 -5.70 20.79 -0.59
N GLU A 76 -5.90 22.11 -0.57
CA GLU A 76 -7.05 22.75 0.07
C GLU A 76 -8.38 22.30 -0.55
N GLU A 77 -8.44 22.07 -1.87
CA GLU A 77 -9.67 21.65 -2.55
C GLU A 77 -10.07 20.23 -2.16
N PHE A 78 -9.10 19.31 -2.12
CA PHE A 78 -9.33 17.92 -1.74
C PHE A 78 -9.56 17.77 -0.23
N GLU A 79 -8.88 18.56 0.60
CA GLU A 79 -9.15 18.64 2.03
C GLU A 79 -10.60 19.09 2.28
N ASP A 80 -11.03 20.19 1.65
CA ASP A 80 -12.39 20.74 1.79
C ASP A 80 -13.45 19.74 1.31
N GLU A 81 -13.22 19.02 0.21
CA GLU A 81 -14.11 17.95 -0.26
C GLU A 81 -14.26 16.86 0.81
N MET A 82 -13.16 16.43 1.44
CA MET A 82 -13.22 15.38 2.49
C MET A 82 -13.91 15.86 3.77
N ILE A 83 -13.82 17.15 4.10
CA ILE A 83 -14.58 17.74 5.21
C ILE A 83 -16.07 17.83 4.84
N ALA A 84 -16.41 18.24 3.62
CA ALA A 84 -17.81 18.30 3.15
C ALA A 84 -18.49 16.93 3.20
N VAL A 85 -17.76 15.84 2.91
CA VAL A 85 -18.26 14.46 3.06
C VAL A 85 -18.66 14.16 4.51
N LEU A 86 -17.83 14.58 5.47
CA LEU A 86 -18.07 14.35 6.90
C LEU A 86 -19.22 15.20 7.46
N ASP A 87 -19.39 16.41 6.94
CA ASP A 87 -20.47 17.32 7.32
C ASP A 87 -21.80 16.95 6.64
N GLY A 88 -21.77 16.03 5.66
CA GLY A 88 -22.95 15.61 4.89
C GLY A 88 -23.37 16.63 3.82
N ASP A 89 -22.47 17.55 3.49
CA ASP A 89 -22.67 18.61 2.49
C ASP A 89 -22.20 18.17 1.08
N GLU A 90 -21.37 17.11 1.00
CA GLU A 90 -20.91 16.55 -0.27
C GLU A 90 -22.01 15.76 -0.99
N SER A 91 -22.02 15.81 -2.32
CA SER A 91 -23.02 15.09 -3.09
C SER A 91 -22.67 13.61 -3.23
N GLU A 92 -23.66 12.73 -3.05
CA GLU A 92 -23.48 11.29 -3.26
C GLU A 92 -22.92 10.98 -4.67
N HIS A 93 -23.28 11.80 -5.66
CA HIS A 93 -22.81 11.65 -7.03
C HIS A 93 -21.31 11.95 -7.18
N ASP A 94 -20.82 13.00 -6.56
CA ASP A 94 -19.41 13.40 -6.65
C ASP A 94 -18.53 12.49 -5.78
N TRP A 95 -19.00 12.16 -4.58
CA TRP A 95 -18.38 11.12 -3.75
C TRP A 95 -18.26 9.78 -4.49
N ASN A 96 -19.32 9.32 -5.14
CA ASN A 96 -19.29 8.07 -5.92
C ASN A 96 -18.32 8.10 -7.10
N LYS A 97 -18.01 9.28 -7.67
CA LYS A 97 -16.96 9.37 -8.71
C LYS A 97 -15.58 9.20 -8.10
N LEU A 98 -15.34 9.85 -6.96
CA LEU A 98 -14.07 9.76 -6.26
C LEU A 98 -13.83 8.32 -5.81
N THR A 99 -14.78 7.71 -5.10
CA THR A 99 -14.65 6.34 -4.58
C THR A 99 -14.45 5.32 -5.70
N LYS A 100 -15.16 5.48 -6.82
CA LYS A 100 -14.93 4.65 -8.02
C LYS A 100 -13.52 4.80 -8.58
N SER A 101 -12.94 6.01 -8.58
CA SER A 101 -11.56 6.19 -9.00
C SER A 101 -10.56 5.47 -8.08
N ILE A 102 -10.89 5.35 -6.79
CA ILE A 102 -10.10 4.56 -5.82
C ILE A 102 -10.27 3.06 -6.07
N ASP A 103 -11.48 2.61 -6.39
CA ASP A 103 -11.72 1.21 -6.81
C ASP A 103 -10.86 0.85 -8.02
N ASP A 104 -10.94 1.65 -9.09
CA ASP A 104 -10.17 1.47 -10.32
C ASP A 104 -8.65 1.50 -10.05
N LEU A 105 -8.19 2.39 -9.16
CA LEU A 105 -6.80 2.48 -8.74
C LEU A 105 -6.37 1.22 -7.97
N SER A 106 -7.20 0.71 -7.07
CA SER A 106 -6.89 -0.49 -6.29
C SER A 106 -6.78 -1.75 -7.15
N GLU A 107 -7.63 -1.87 -8.17
CA GLU A 107 -7.55 -2.93 -9.20
C GLU A 107 -6.25 -2.79 -10.00
N THR A 108 -5.92 -1.58 -10.45
CA THR A 108 -4.68 -1.31 -11.22
C THR A 108 -3.43 -1.65 -10.41
N ILE A 109 -3.39 -1.28 -9.13
CA ILE A 109 -2.27 -1.62 -8.23
C ILE A 109 -2.17 -3.13 -8.02
N TYR A 110 -3.31 -3.83 -7.92
CA TYR A 110 -3.31 -5.28 -7.90
C TYR A 110 -2.76 -5.87 -9.20
N ASP A 111 -3.15 -5.39 -10.37
CA ASP A 111 -2.62 -5.92 -11.63
C ASP A 111 -1.11 -5.64 -11.79
N ASP A 112 -0.65 -4.41 -11.53
CA ASP A 112 0.72 -3.99 -11.81
C ASP A 112 1.74 -4.42 -10.75
N CYS A 113 1.29 -4.54 -9.51
CA CYS A 113 2.15 -4.88 -8.37
C CYS A 113 1.83 -6.25 -7.78
N HIS A 114 0.67 -6.83 -8.07
CA HIS A 114 0.08 -8.06 -7.49
C HIS A 114 0.09 -8.13 -5.97
N ILE A 115 -0.10 -6.96 -5.36
CA ILE A 115 -0.35 -6.82 -3.93
C ILE A 115 -1.85 -6.76 -3.68
N LYS A 116 -2.32 -7.49 -2.69
CA LYS A 116 -3.67 -7.38 -2.16
C LYS A 116 -3.60 -6.59 -0.87
N THR A 117 -3.42 -5.28 -0.99
CA THR A 117 -3.32 -4.35 0.13
C THR A 117 -4.38 -3.29 -0.08
N PRO A 118 -5.29 -3.05 0.89
CA PRO A 118 -6.34 -2.06 0.72
C PRO A 118 -5.75 -0.66 0.50
N ILE A 119 -6.51 0.17 -0.21
CA ILE A 119 -6.23 1.59 -0.38
C ILE A 119 -7.33 2.35 0.35
N ALA A 120 -6.94 3.31 1.19
CA ALA A 120 -7.88 4.08 1.99
C ALA A 120 -7.68 5.58 1.81
N ILE A 121 -8.79 6.34 1.74
CA ILE A 121 -8.77 7.78 1.95
C ILE A 121 -9.02 8.02 3.44
N VAL A 122 -8.16 8.81 4.08
CA VAL A 122 -8.28 9.17 5.50
C VAL A 122 -8.68 10.63 5.66
N ASN A 123 -9.29 10.95 6.79
CA ASN A 123 -9.63 12.33 7.13
C ASN A 123 -8.32 13.16 7.28
N PRO A 124 -8.22 14.31 6.59
CA PRO A 124 -7.00 15.14 6.60
C PRO A 124 -6.68 15.75 7.97
N GLU A 125 -7.70 16.04 8.79
CA GLU A 125 -7.58 16.55 10.16
C GLU A 125 -7.34 15.43 11.20
N ASN A 126 -7.80 14.21 10.91
CA ASN A 126 -7.65 13.06 11.79
C ASN A 126 -7.46 11.76 11.00
N THR A 127 -6.20 11.38 10.77
CA THR A 127 -5.83 10.21 9.97
C THR A 127 -6.25 8.86 10.56
N ASP A 128 -6.68 8.82 11.83
CA ASP A 128 -7.23 7.60 12.46
C ASP A 128 -8.66 7.30 11.94
N LYS A 129 -9.31 8.28 11.30
CA LYS A 129 -10.63 8.12 10.68
C LYS A 129 -10.46 7.84 9.18
N VAL A 130 -10.88 6.65 8.78
CA VAL A 130 -11.01 6.28 7.37
C VAL A 130 -12.34 6.83 6.84
N LEU A 131 -12.30 7.44 5.65
CA LEU A 131 -13.48 7.93 4.94
C LEU A 131 -13.94 6.92 3.89
N TYR A 132 -12.99 6.29 3.22
CA TYR A 132 -13.26 5.29 2.20
C TYR A 132 -12.14 4.26 2.17
N MET A 133 -12.47 3.02 1.85
CA MET A 133 -11.48 1.96 1.67
C MET A 133 -11.90 1.00 0.58
N SER A 134 -10.98 0.74 -0.34
CA SER A 134 -11.15 -0.21 -1.44
C SER A 134 -10.11 -1.32 -1.40
N TYR A 135 -10.47 -2.48 -1.93
CA TYR A 135 -9.61 -3.64 -2.05
C TYR A 135 -9.91 -4.39 -3.35
N ASP A 136 -8.95 -4.39 -4.27
CA ASP A 136 -9.02 -5.17 -5.52
C ASP A 136 -10.26 -4.83 -6.37
N GLY A 137 -10.57 -3.53 -6.46
CA GLY A 137 -11.72 -3.00 -7.20
C GLY A 137 -13.04 -3.01 -6.42
N GLU A 138 -13.05 -3.48 -5.17
CA GLU A 138 -14.26 -3.58 -4.35
C GLU A 138 -14.20 -2.68 -3.12
N SER A 139 -15.25 -1.87 -2.92
CA SER A 139 -15.46 -1.09 -1.70
C SER A 139 -15.57 -2.00 -0.47
N LEU A 140 -14.70 -1.78 0.52
CA LEU A 140 -14.74 -2.41 1.83
C LEU A 140 -15.44 -1.57 2.88
N TYR A 141 -15.33 -0.25 2.76
CA TYR A 141 -15.92 0.71 3.69
C TYR A 141 -16.16 2.04 2.99
N ASP A 142 -17.29 2.66 3.31
CA ASP A 142 -17.70 3.96 2.81
C ASP A 142 -18.43 4.72 3.91
N VAL A 143 -17.90 5.89 4.30
CA VAL A 143 -18.46 6.73 5.36
C VAL A 143 -19.86 7.25 5.05
N MET A 144 -20.22 7.44 3.77
CA MET A 144 -21.57 7.89 3.40
C MET A 144 -22.62 6.77 3.52
N HIS A 145 -22.18 5.51 3.50
CA HIS A 145 -23.02 4.33 3.58
C HIS A 145 -22.83 3.54 4.89
N ASP A 146 -22.09 4.08 5.85
CA ASP A 146 -21.98 3.47 7.18
C ASP A 146 -23.24 3.80 7.98
N ASP A 147 -24.09 2.79 8.18
CA ASP A 147 -25.38 2.86 8.90
C ASP A 147 -25.26 3.25 10.39
N ASN A 148 -24.09 3.69 10.88
CA ASN A 148 -23.79 3.95 12.30
C ASN A 148 -23.61 5.43 12.70
N ASN A 149 -24.10 6.39 11.92
CA ASN A 149 -24.15 7.80 12.36
C ASN A 149 -25.45 8.15 13.11
#